data_AF-A0A7S2LMJ4-F1
#
_entry.id   AF-A0A7S2LMJ4-F1
#
_cell.length_a   1.000
_cell.length_b   1.000
_cell.length_c   1.000
_cell.angle_alpha   90.00
_cell.angle_beta   90.00
_cell.angle_gamma   90.00
#
_symmetry.space_group_name_H-M   'P 1'
#
loop_
_entity.id
_entity.type
_entity.pdbx_description
1 polymer ?
#
loop_
_entity_poly.entity_id
_entity_poly.type
_entity_poly.pdbx_seq_one_letter_code
_entity_poly.pdbx_strand_id
1 'polypeptide(L)'
;SEMPGQGATPEVDRPIETKEERLAKARVEKLNLLSLQFLYDLKKACKSAHEMGKTTLTWGAIVPTIMPGSNEDLDEVLAFFADHMSAIGFSGVEWCSAPAPTKWQTKPVRNGSHVHLRVSWEGAAPANMFGDIE
;
A
#
# COMPACT_ATOMS: atom_id res chain seq x y z
N SER A 1 -31.49 37.83 -42.25
CA SER A 1 -31.65 36.41 -41.90
C SER A 1 -30.36 35.69 -42.21
N GLU A 2 -29.46 35.63 -41.23
CA GLU A 2 -28.22 34.86 -41.31
C GLU A 2 -28.27 33.87 -40.15
N MET A 3 -28.24 32.57 -40.46
CA MET A 3 -28.13 31.51 -39.45
C MET A 3 -26.66 31.28 -39.14
N PRO A 4 -26.22 31.25 -37.88
CA PRO A 4 -24.89 30.77 -37.55
C PRO A 4 -24.91 29.24 -37.51
N GLY A 5 -24.04 28.65 -38.35
CA GLY A 5 -23.82 27.22 -38.46
C GLY A 5 -23.30 26.60 -37.16
N GLN A 6 -23.81 25.41 -36.86
CA GLN A 6 -23.35 24.55 -35.77
C GLN A 6 -21.89 24.13 -36.05
N GLY A 7 -20.98 24.58 -35.18
CA GLY A 7 -19.61 24.08 -35.13
C GLY A 7 -19.59 22.64 -34.64
N ALA A 8 -19.13 21.73 -35.50
CA ALA A 8 -18.78 20.37 -35.13
C ALA A 8 -17.65 20.40 -34.08
N THR A 9 -17.91 19.81 -32.92
CA THR A 9 -16.89 19.59 -31.90
C THR A 9 -15.89 18.54 -32.41
N PRO A 10 -14.57 18.77 -32.27
CA PRO A 10 -13.57 17.78 -32.68
C PRO A 10 -13.67 16.55 -31.79
N GLU A 11 -13.94 15.39 -32.39
CA GLU A 11 -13.78 14.09 -31.75
C GLU A 11 -12.32 13.94 -31.32
N VAL A 12 -12.10 13.94 -30.01
CA VAL A 12 -10.79 13.69 -29.41
C VAL A 12 -10.49 12.21 -29.60
N ASP A 13 -9.63 11.91 -30.57
CA ASP A 13 -9.08 10.58 -30.85
C ASP A 13 -8.31 10.08 -29.61
N ARG A 14 -8.96 9.24 -28.80
CA ARG A 14 -8.33 8.67 -27.61
C ARG A 14 -7.43 7.51 -28.07
N PRO A 15 -6.15 7.45 -27.65
CA PRO A 15 -5.28 6.34 -27.99
C PRO A 15 -5.92 4.99 -27.62
N ILE A 16 -5.99 4.07 -28.57
CA ILE A 16 -6.49 2.71 -28.33
C ILE A 16 -5.45 1.98 -27.47
N GLU A 17 -5.76 1.75 -26.20
CA GLU A 17 -4.91 0.96 -25.30
C GLU A 17 -4.69 -0.45 -25.88
N THR A 18 -3.44 -0.85 -25.98
CA THR A 18 -3.05 -2.19 -26.45
C THR A 18 -3.45 -3.27 -25.42
N LYS A 19 -3.52 -4.52 -25.85
CA LYS A 19 -3.79 -5.65 -24.93
C LYS A 19 -2.72 -5.75 -23.84
N GLU A 20 -1.47 -5.46 -24.17
CA GLU A 20 -0.34 -5.52 -23.25
C GLU A 20 -0.44 -4.44 -22.17
N GLU A 21 -0.76 -3.20 -22.56
CA GLU A 21 -0.98 -2.10 -21.61
C GLU A 21 -2.13 -2.38 -20.66
N ARG A 22 -3.25 -2.93 -21.16
CA ARG A 22 -4.39 -3.32 -20.30
C ARG A 22 -4.02 -4.40 -19.28
N LEU A 23 -3.22 -5.39 -19.68
CA LEU A 23 -2.76 -6.45 -18.77
C LEU A 23 -1.78 -5.92 -17.73
N ALA A 24 -0.85 -5.05 -18.12
CA ALA A 24 0.07 -4.39 -17.20
C ALA A 24 -0.68 -3.54 -16.17
N LYS A 25 -1.66 -2.75 -16.60
CA LYS A 25 -2.51 -1.96 -15.71
C LYS A 25 -3.29 -2.83 -14.72
N ALA A 26 -3.93 -3.89 -15.20
CA ALA A 26 -4.66 -4.83 -14.34
C ALA A 26 -3.74 -5.52 -13.30
N ARG A 27 -2.50 -5.82 -13.67
CA ARG A 27 -1.49 -6.34 -12.73
C ARG A 27 -1.21 -5.33 -11.63
N VAL A 28 -0.90 -4.08 -11.99
CA VAL A 28 -0.59 -3.01 -11.03
C VAL A 28 -1.77 -2.75 -10.09
N GLU A 29 -2.99 -2.65 -10.62
CA GLU A 29 -4.20 -2.49 -9.81
C GLU A 29 -4.37 -3.64 -8.80
N LYS A 30 -4.12 -4.88 -9.24
CA LYS A 30 -4.19 -6.05 -8.36
C LYS A 30 -3.11 -6.03 -7.27
N LEU A 31 -1.87 -5.65 -7.59
CA LEU A 31 -0.80 -5.50 -6.58
C LEU A 31 -1.15 -4.41 -5.57
N ASN A 32 -1.71 -3.29 -6.03
CA ASN A 32 -2.18 -2.23 -5.16
C ASN A 32 -3.30 -2.73 -4.21
N LEU A 33 -4.31 -3.45 -4.72
CA LEU A 33 -5.36 -4.05 -3.88
C LEU A 33 -4.79 -5.01 -2.82
N LEU A 34 -3.80 -5.82 -3.18
CA LEU A 34 -3.11 -6.69 -2.22
C LEU A 34 -2.41 -5.87 -1.12
N SER A 35 -1.79 -4.74 -1.47
CA SER A 35 -1.16 -3.84 -0.51
C SER A 35 -2.16 -3.17 0.45
N LEU A 36 -3.37 -2.81 -0.04
CA LEU A 36 -4.44 -2.25 0.77
C LEU A 36 -5.01 -3.28 1.75
N GLN A 37 -5.22 -4.53 1.32
CA GLN A 37 -5.60 -5.62 2.21
C GLN A 37 -4.54 -5.84 3.30
N PHE A 38 -3.27 -5.77 2.93
CA PHE A 38 -2.16 -5.91 3.87
C PHE A 38 -2.12 -4.76 4.89
N LEU A 39 -2.43 -3.54 4.45
CA LEU A 39 -2.61 -2.37 5.31
C LEU A 39 -3.79 -2.53 6.28
N TYR A 40 -4.90 -3.07 5.80
CA TYR A 40 -6.07 -3.35 6.62
C TYR A 40 -5.71 -4.31 7.78
N ASP A 41 -4.95 -5.37 7.50
CA ASP A 41 -4.52 -6.33 8.51
C ASP A 41 -3.62 -5.68 9.57
N LEU A 42 -2.69 -4.81 9.16
CA LEU A 42 -1.89 -4.00 10.08
C LEU A 42 -2.77 -3.07 10.92
N LYS A 43 -3.68 -2.31 10.30
CA LYS A 43 -4.59 -1.40 11.00
C LYS A 43 -5.42 -2.12 12.05
N LYS A 44 -5.93 -3.31 11.74
CA LYS A 44 -6.66 -4.17 12.67
C LYS A 44 -5.79 -4.57 13.86
N ALA A 45 -4.54 -4.96 13.62
CA ALA A 45 -3.60 -5.28 14.69
C ALA A 45 -3.26 -4.04 15.56
N CYS A 46 -3.06 -2.87 14.95
CA CYS A 46 -2.86 -1.60 15.66
C CYS A 46 -4.07 -1.25 16.54
N LYS A 47 -5.29 -1.47 16.05
CA LYS A 47 -6.52 -1.25 16.81
C LYS A 47 -6.55 -2.13 18.06
N SER A 48 -6.32 -3.44 17.91
CA SER A 48 -6.26 -4.34 19.06
C SER A 48 -5.16 -3.95 20.05
N ALA A 49 -3.99 -3.54 19.58
CA ALA A 49 -2.90 -3.06 20.44
C ALA A 49 -3.29 -1.77 21.19
N HIS A 50 -3.97 -0.83 20.52
CA HIS A 50 -4.44 0.41 21.11
C HIS A 50 -5.53 0.17 22.17
N GLU A 51 -6.48 -0.72 21.91
CA GLU A 51 -7.51 -1.14 22.88
C GLU A 51 -6.89 -1.77 24.14
N MET A 52 -5.69 -2.34 24.03
CA MET A 52 -4.89 -2.83 25.16
C MET A 52 -4.01 -1.76 25.83
N GLY A 53 -4.17 -0.48 25.46
CA GLY A 53 -3.40 0.64 25.98
C GLY A 53 -1.94 0.68 25.51
N LYS A 54 -1.61 0.03 24.39
CA LYS A 54 -0.26 0.11 23.78
C LYS A 54 -0.19 1.29 22.81
N THR A 55 1.02 1.83 22.67
CA THR A 55 1.39 2.92 21.74
C THR A 55 2.43 2.47 20.72
N THR A 56 2.79 1.18 20.74
CA THR A 56 3.77 0.59 19.84
C THR A 56 3.35 -0.85 19.56
N LEU A 57 3.48 -1.26 18.30
CA LEU A 57 3.22 -2.62 17.83
C LEU A 57 4.44 -3.12 17.05
N THR A 58 4.93 -4.30 17.40
CA THR A 58 5.80 -5.09 16.52
C THR A 58 4.93 -6.11 15.81
N TRP A 59 4.90 -6.04 14.49
CA TRP A 59 4.06 -6.84 13.62
C TRP A 59 4.92 -7.61 12.61
N GLY A 60 4.51 -8.84 12.31
CA GLY A 60 5.18 -9.68 11.33
C GLY A 60 4.15 -10.35 10.45
N ALA A 61 4.39 -10.37 9.15
CA ALA A 61 3.46 -10.94 8.19
C ALA A 61 4.17 -11.41 6.91
N ILE A 62 3.45 -12.15 6.08
CA ILE A 62 3.90 -12.60 4.77
C ILE A 62 3.32 -11.65 3.72
N VAL A 63 4.19 -11.04 2.91
CA VAL A 63 3.80 -10.13 1.84
C VAL A 63 3.05 -10.93 0.77
N PRO A 64 1.82 -10.51 0.39
CA PRO A 64 1.06 -11.19 -0.65
C PRO A 64 1.68 -10.94 -2.03
N THR A 65 1.42 -11.86 -2.96
CA THR A 65 1.90 -11.78 -4.36
C THR A 65 0.85 -12.33 -5.31
N ILE A 66 0.86 -11.89 -6.57
CA ILE A 66 0.01 -12.47 -7.63
C ILE A 66 0.58 -13.83 -8.04
N MET A 67 1.90 -13.87 -8.28
CA MET A 67 2.61 -15.09 -8.64
C MET A 67 3.48 -15.57 -7.47
N PRO A 68 3.25 -16.79 -6.94
CA PRO A 68 4.06 -17.34 -5.87
C PRO A 68 5.56 -17.32 -6.24
N GLY A 69 6.38 -16.71 -5.39
CA GLY A 69 7.84 -16.61 -5.59
C GLY A 69 8.30 -15.47 -6.50
N SER A 70 7.40 -14.66 -7.08
CA SER A 70 7.79 -13.46 -7.83
C SER A 70 8.34 -12.40 -6.88
N ASN A 71 9.66 -12.15 -6.94
CA ASN A 71 10.28 -11.07 -6.15
C ASN A 71 9.79 -9.69 -6.56
N GLU A 72 9.51 -9.49 -7.86
CA GLU A 72 8.99 -8.23 -8.40
C GLU A 72 7.63 -7.88 -7.80
N ASP A 73 6.71 -8.83 -7.78
CA ASP A 73 5.39 -8.64 -7.16
C ASP A 73 5.52 -8.32 -5.66
N LEU A 74 6.42 -9.00 -4.95
CA LEU A 74 6.66 -8.77 -3.52
C LEU A 74 7.23 -7.37 -3.27
N ASP A 75 8.17 -6.92 -4.09
CA ASP A 75 8.78 -5.60 -3.96
C ASP A 75 7.79 -4.47 -4.32
N GLU A 76 6.96 -4.66 -5.35
CA GLU A 76 5.92 -3.71 -5.73
C GLU A 76 4.81 -3.60 -4.66
N VAL A 77 4.32 -4.72 -4.13
CA VAL A 77 3.34 -4.72 -3.03
C VAL A 77 3.92 -4.03 -1.80
N LEU A 78 5.18 -4.30 -1.46
CA LEU A 78 5.85 -3.65 -0.33
C LEU A 78 6.01 -2.14 -0.56
N ALA A 79 6.30 -1.71 -1.79
CA ALA A 79 6.38 -0.30 -2.15
C ALA A 79 5.02 0.41 -1.99
N PHE A 80 3.93 -0.15 -2.55
CA PHE A 80 2.59 0.40 -2.36
C PHE A 80 2.19 0.44 -0.88
N PHE A 81 2.45 -0.64 -0.15
CA PHE A 81 2.16 -0.71 1.28
C PHE A 81 2.90 0.39 2.07
N ALA A 82 4.19 0.60 1.80
CA ALA A 82 4.97 1.65 2.44
C ALA A 82 4.46 3.06 2.10
N ASP A 83 4.03 3.28 0.86
CA ASP A 83 3.41 4.53 0.42
C ASP A 83 2.11 4.80 1.20
N HIS A 84 1.20 3.83 1.25
CA HIS A 84 -0.05 3.94 2.00
C HIS A 84 0.16 4.18 3.51
N MET A 85 1.19 3.55 4.09
CA MET A 85 1.54 3.75 5.49
C MET A 85 1.95 5.19 5.80
N SER A 86 2.61 5.89 4.86
CA SER A 86 3.02 7.28 5.04
C SER A 86 1.82 8.21 5.27
N ALA A 87 0.64 7.86 4.75
CA ALA A 87 -0.59 8.62 4.89
C ALA A 87 -1.37 8.35 6.20
N ILE A 88 -0.99 7.32 6.98
CA ILE A 88 -1.69 6.97 8.23
C ILE A 88 -1.35 7.94 9.37
N GLY A 89 -0.13 8.48 9.40
CA GLY A 89 0.33 9.39 10.46
C GLY A 89 0.90 8.68 11.69
N PHE A 90 1.57 7.53 11.51
CA PHE A 90 2.40 6.95 12.58
C PHE A 90 3.52 7.91 12.98
N SER A 91 3.88 7.94 14.27
CA SER A 91 5.03 8.74 14.75
C SER A 91 6.37 8.06 14.46
N GLY A 92 6.36 6.75 14.28
CA GLY A 92 7.55 5.96 13.91
C GLY A 92 7.16 4.72 13.13
N VAL A 93 7.92 4.44 12.08
CA VAL A 93 7.81 3.24 11.25
C VAL A 93 9.21 2.70 11.01
N GLU A 94 9.44 1.47 11.44
CA GLU A 94 10.73 0.81 11.31
C GLU A 94 10.56 -0.61 10.77
N TRP A 95 11.42 -0.98 9.85
CA TRP A 95 11.39 -2.24 9.12
C TRP A 95 12.58 -3.08 9.53
N CYS A 96 12.40 -4.40 9.51
CA CYS A 96 13.45 -5.33 9.86
C CYS A 96 13.55 -6.47 8.85
N SER A 97 14.75 -6.60 8.25
CA SER A 97 15.14 -7.79 7.49
C SER A 97 15.70 -8.80 8.49
N ALA A 98 14.90 -9.77 8.92
CA ALA A 98 15.38 -10.80 9.85
C ALA A 98 15.90 -12.00 9.04
N PRO A 99 17.13 -12.48 9.27
CA PRO A 99 17.31 -13.48 10.33
C PRO A 99 18.60 -13.21 11.14
N ALA A 100 18.51 -12.29 12.11
CA ALA A 100 19.52 -11.93 13.12
C ALA A 100 20.95 -11.54 12.65
N PRO A 101 21.59 -10.52 13.27
CA PRO A 101 21.04 -9.54 14.20
C PRO A 101 20.15 -8.49 13.50
N THR A 102 18.99 -8.24 14.10
CA THR A 102 17.87 -7.45 13.58
C THR A 102 18.15 -5.95 13.70
N LYS A 103 18.70 -5.34 12.65
CA LYS A 103 18.75 -3.88 12.53
C LYS A 103 17.40 -3.37 12.03
N TRP A 104 16.72 -2.61 12.89
CA TRP A 104 15.57 -1.79 12.52
C TRP A 104 16.04 -0.65 11.62
N GLN A 105 15.33 -0.42 10.52
CA GLN A 105 15.68 0.56 9.49
C GLN A 105 14.45 1.38 9.11
N THR A 106 14.66 2.61 8.66
CA THR A 106 13.55 3.48 8.24
C THR A 106 13.02 3.15 6.84
N LYS A 107 13.81 2.46 6.02
CA LYS A 107 13.44 2.07 4.67
C LYS A 107 12.72 0.70 4.65
N PRO A 108 11.70 0.53 3.80
CA PRO A 108 11.03 -0.75 3.63
C PRO A 108 12.01 -1.87 3.27
N VAL A 109 11.93 -2.99 4.00
CA VAL A 109 12.75 -4.16 3.74
C VAL A 109 12.00 -5.44 4.12
N ARG A 110 12.24 -6.52 3.37
CA ARG A 110 11.70 -7.86 3.60
C ARG A 110 12.83 -8.90 3.72
N ASN A 111 12.52 -10.07 4.27
CA ASN A 111 13.34 -11.28 4.17
C ASN A 111 12.55 -12.37 3.44
N GLY A 112 12.92 -12.66 2.20
CA GLY A 112 12.08 -13.49 1.33
C GLY A 112 10.68 -12.88 1.24
N SER A 113 9.65 -13.66 1.54
CA SER A 113 8.26 -13.17 1.59
C SER A 113 7.85 -12.56 2.93
N HIS A 114 8.73 -12.52 3.95
CA HIS A 114 8.38 -12.06 5.28
C HIS A 114 8.74 -10.58 5.47
N VAL A 115 7.87 -9.85 6.15
CA VAL A 115 8.14 -8.50 6.62
C VAL A 115 7.99 -8.45 8.15
N HIS A 116 8.90 -7.74 8.80
CA HIS A 116 8.78 -7.36 10.19
C HIS A 116 8.80 -5.85 10.30
N LEU A 117 7.83 -5.34 11.04
CA LEU A 117 7.52 -3.93 11.13
C LEU A 117 7.34 -3.56 12.60
N ARG A 118 7.89 -2.42 13.00
CA ARG A 118 7.61 -1.78 14.27
C ARG A 118 6.99 -0.43 13.97
N VAL A 119 5.77 -0.22 14.46
CA VAL A 119 5.06 1.05 14.35
C VAL A 119 4.79 1.63 15.72
N SER A 120 4.87 2.95 15.82
CA SER A 120 4.52 3.70 17.03
C SER A 120 3.59 4.86 16.71
N TRP A 121 2.78 5.25 17.69
CA TRP A 121 1.91 6.42 17.63
C TRP A 121 1.90 7.11 18.99
N GLU A 122 1.79 8.44 19.01
CA GLU A 122 1.79 9.25 20.23
C GLU A 122 0.37 9.69 20.60
N GLY A 123 0.00 9.51 21.87
CA GLY A 123 -1.29 9.96 22.39
C GLY A 123 -2.48 9.17 21.84
N ALA A 124 -3.45 9.88 21.25
CA ALA A 124 -4.58 9.25 20.59
C ALA A 124 -4.13 8.55 19.30
N ALA A 125 -4.82 7.47 18.92
CA ALA A 125 -4.54 6.85 17.64
C ALA A 125 -4.73 7.86 16.48
N PRO A 126 -3.90 7.82 15.42
CA PRO A 126 -4.05 8.67 14.26
C PRO A 126 -5.44 8.54 13.66
N ALA A 127 -6.03 9.65 13.20
CA ALA A 127 -7.40 9.69 12.67
C ALA A 127 -7.64 8.65 11.56
N ASN A 128 -6.63 8.42 10.71
CA ASN A 128 -6.71 7.50 9.57
C ASN A 128 -6.37 6.04 9.92
N MET A 129 -6.01 5.76 11.18
CA MET A 129 -5.58 4.42 11.63
C MET A 129 -6.76 3.45 11.73
N PHE A 130 -7.95 3.92 12.11
CA PHE A 130 -9.15 3.08 12.30
C PHE A 130 -10.28 3.36 11.30
N GLY A 131 -10.08 4.30 10.38
CA GLY A 131 -11.01 4.55 9.27
C GLY A 131 -10.90 3.50 8.18
N ASP A 132 -12.00 3.38 7.43
CA ASP A 132 -12.05 2.57 6.21
C ASP A 132 -10.99 3.04 5.21
N ILE A 133 -10.52 2.10 4.38
CA ILE A 133 -9.64 2.41 3.27
C ILE A 133 -10.55 2.87 2.12
N GLU A 134 -10.65 4.17 1.90
CA GLU A 134 -11.34 4.75 0.72
C GLU A 134 -10.50 4.63 -0.55
#